data_AF-A0A954FA52-F1
#
_entry.id   AF-A0A954FA52-F1
#
_cell.length_a   1.000
_cell.length_b   1.000
_cell.length_c   1.000
_cell.angle_alpha   90.00
_cell.angle_beta   90.00
_cell.angle_gamma   90.00
#
_symmetry.space_group_name_H-M   'P 1'
#
loop_
_entity.id
_entity.type
_entity.pdbx_description
1 polymer ?
#
loop_
_entity_poly.entity_id
_entity_poly.type
_entity_poly.pdbx_seq_one_letter_code
_entity_poly.pdbx_strand_id
1 'polypeptide(L)' 'MADIRQKTGIPELDELLAGGLLPGKLTVVLGATGIGKTQLGLQFAQAGLQQEGQT' A
#
# COMPACT_ATOMS: atom_id res chain seq x y z
N MET A 1 18.09 1.35 11.28
CA MET A 1 17.27 2.44 10.72
C MET A 1 15.85 1.90 10.71
N ALA A 2 14.88 2.62 11.28
CA ALA A 2 13.48 2.18 11.19
C ALA A 2 13.04 2.35 9.73
N ASP A 3 12.61 1.26 9.09
CA ASP A 3 12.12 1.33 7.72
C ASP A 3 10.81 2.15 7.69
N ILE A 4 10.85 3.33 7.09
CA ILE A 4 9.65 4.16 6.88
C ILE A 4 8.77 3.41 5.89
N ARG A 5 7.58 2.97 6.32
CA ARG A 5 6.65 2.20 5.46
C ARG A 5 5.68 3.12 4.73
N GLN A 6 5.34 2.74 3.50
CA GLN A 6 4.32 3.41 2.70
C GLN A 6 2.94 2.81 2.98
N LYS A 7 2.06 3.62 3.55
CA LYS A 7 0.68 3.22 3.84
C LYS A 7 -0.10 2.97 2.56
N THR A 8 -0.87 1.90 2.56
CA THR A 8 -1.73 1.46 1.45
C THR A 8 -2.97 2.34 1.28
N GLY A 9 -3.33 3.13 2.29
CA GLY A 9 -4.59 3.87 2.34
C GLY A 9 -5.79 3.00 2.76
N ILE A 10 -5.52 1.78 3.22
CA ILE A 10 -6.48 0.85 3.81
C ILE A 10 -5.98 0.54 5.23
N PRO A 11 -6.56 1.15 6.29
CA PRO A 11 -6.02 1.07 7.65
C PRO A 11 -5.80 -0.36 8.15
N GLU A 12 -6.75 -1.26 7.88
CA GLU A 12 -6.69 -2.66 8.31
C GLU A 12 -5.57 -3.41 7.59
N LEU A 13 -5.33 -3.12 6.32
CA LEU A 13 -4.22 -3.72 5.57
C LEU A 13 -2.88 -3.17 6.04
N ASP A 14 -2.81 -1.88 6.38
CA ASP A 14 -1.59 -1.29 6.93
C ASP A 14 -1.22 -1.93 8.26
N GLU A 15 -2.20 -2.19 9.14
CA GLU A 15 -1.99 -2.91 10.39
C GLU A 15 -1.45 -4.33 10.14
N LEU A 16 -2.08 -5.08 9.23
CA LEU A 16 -1.62 -6.42 8.84
C LEU A 16 -0.21 -6.44 8.25
N LEU A 17 0.20 -5.34 7.59
CA LEU A 17 1.52 -5.15 7.02
C LEU A 17 2.52 -4.48 7.97
N ALA A 18 2.19 -4.36 9.26
CA ALA A 18 3.02 -3.71 10.29
C ALA A 18 3.37 -2.25 9.94
N GLY A 19 2.40 -1.50 9.43
CA GLY A 19 2.50 -0.09 9.07
C GLY A 19 2.57 0.21 7.57
N GLY A 20 2.41 -0.80 6.71
CA GLY A 20 2.36 -0.65 5.26
C GLY A 20 3.51 -1.32 4.50
N LEU A 21 3.69 -0.94 3.24
CA LEU A 21 4.65 -1.52 2.30
C LEU A 21 6.07 -1.00 2.50
N LEU A 22 7.06 -1.83 2.20
CA LEU A 22 8.47 -1.46 2.26
C LEU A 22 8.87 -0.63 1.02
N PRO A 23 9.44 0.58 1.18
CA PRO A 23 9.90 1.37 0.05
C PRO A 23 11.00 0.67 -0.75
N GLY A 24 11.01 0.88 -2.07
CA GLY A 24 12.03 0.31 -2.96
C GLY A 24 11.99 -1.22 -3.08
N LYS A 25 10.90 -1.87 -2.63
CA LYS A 25 10.69 -3.32 -2.76
C LYS A 25 9.59 -3.61 -3.78
N LEU A 26 9.77 -4.70 -4.53
CA LEU A 26 8.70 -5.27 -5.34
C LEU A 26 7.69 -5.97 -4.42
N THR A 27 6.44 -5.53 -4.47
CA THR A 27 5.31 -6.19 -3.80
C THR A 27 4.38 -6.76 -4.87
N VAL A 28 3.94 -8.01 -4.70
CA VAL A 28 3.01 -8.66 -5.64
C VAL A 28 1.69 -8.97 -4.94
N VAL A 29 0.59 -8.56 -5.55
CA VAL A 29 -0.78 -8.83 -5.08
C VAL A 29 -1.38 -9.94 -5.95
N LEU A 30 -1.63 -11.11 -5.37
CA LEU A 30 -2.17 -12.27 -6.07
C LEU A 30 -3.58 -12.65 -5.59
N GLY A 31 -4.37 -13.21 -6.50
CA GLY A 31 -5.64 -13.84 -6.20
C GLY A 31 -6.57 -13.90 -7.40
N ALA A 32 -7.73 -14.55 -7.23
CA ALA A 32 -8.70 -14.82 -8.28
C ALA A 32 -9.18 -13.55 -9.02
N THR A 33 -9.74 -13.71 -10.21
CA THR A 33 -10.37 -12.58 -10.93
C THR A 33 -11.54 -12.00 -10.12
N GLY A 34 -11.79 -10.70 -10.21
CA GLY A 34 -12.90 -10.03 -9.53
C GLY A 34 -12.71 -9.68 -8.05
N ILE A 35 -11.63 -10.10 -7.38
CA ILE A 35 -11.43 -9.83 -5.94
C ILE A 35 -10.98 -8.40 -5.59
N GLY A 36 -10.90 -7.49 -6.57
CA GLY A 36 -10.52 -6.09 -6.33
C GLY A 36 -9.03 -5.76 -6.37
N LYS A 37 -8.17 -6.58 -6.99
CA LYS A 37 -6.71 -6.27 -7.12
C LYS A 37 -6.44 -4.92 -7.78
N THR A 38 -7.16 -4.60 -8.87
CA THR A 38 -7.06 -3.29 -9.55
C THR A 38 -7.54 -2.17 -8.65
N GLN A 39 -8.62 -2.39 -7.88
CA GLN A 39 -9.14 -1.40 -6.95
C GLN A 39 -8.15 -1.11 -5.82
N LEU A 40 -7.48 -2.14 -5.30
CA LEU A 40 -6.40 -1.98 -4.31
C LEU A 40 -5.25 -1.14 -4.87
N GLY A 41 -4.84 -1.38 -6.12
CA GLY A 41 -3.82 -0.57 -6.79
C GLY A 41 -4.24 0.91 -6.96
N LEU A 42 -5.50 1.16 -7.31
CA LEU A 42 -6.03 2.52 -7.40
C LEU A 42 -6.09 3.22 -6.03
N GLN A 43 -6.53 2.51 -4.99
CA GLN A 43 -6.56 3.03 -3.62
C GLN A 43 -5.15 3.42 -3.15
N PHE A 44 -4.15 2.58 -3.44
CA PHE A 44 -2.76 2.88 -3.12
C PHE A 44 -2.24 4.11 -3.87
N ALA A 45 -2.52 4.22 -5.17
CA ALA A 45 -2.14 5.41 -5.95
C ALA A 45 -2.80 6.69 -5.42
N GLN A 46 -4.08 6.63 -5.08
CA GLN A 46 -4.80 7.76 -4.48
C GLN A 46 -4.24 8.14 -3.11
N ALA A 47 -3.90 7.15 -2.27
CA ALA A 47 -3.25 7.38 -0.99
C ALA A 47 -1.87 8.03 -1.17
N GLY A 48 -1.11 7.60 -2.18
CA GLY A 48 0.18 8.20 -2.54
C GLY A 48 0.08 9.68 -2.89
N LEU A 49 -0.96 10.10 -3.64
CA LEU A 49 -1.20 11.52 -3.93
C LEU A 49 -1.46 12.34 -2.66
N GLN A 50 -2.11 11.76 -1.65
CA GLN A 50 -2.35 12.44 -0.36
C GLN A 50 -1.10 12.51 0.52
N GLN A 51 -0.09 11.68 0.22
CA GLN A 51 1.15 11.55 0.98
C GLN A 51 2.34 12.25 0.30
N GLU A 52 2.16 12.76 -0.92
CA GLU A 52 3.20 13.52 -1.62
C GLU A 52 3.71 14.68 -0.74
N GLY A 53 5.04 14.79 -0.65
CA GLY A 53 5.72 15.79 0.19
C GLY A 53 5.78 15.47 1.69
N GLN A 54 5.24 14.34 2.14
CA GLN A 54 5.26 13.90 3.54
C GLN A 54 6.22 12.73 3.81
N THR A 55 6.93 12.24 2.78
CA THR A 55 7.83 11.07 2.85
C THR A 55 9.30 11.50 2.80
#